data_AF-A0A2W4LW14-F1
#
_entry.id   AF-A0A2W4LW14-F1
#
_cell.length_a   1.000
_cell.length_b   1.000
_cell.length_c   1.000
_cell.angle_alpha   90.00
_cell.angle_beta   90.00
_cell.angle_gamma   90.00
#
_symmetry.space_group_name_H-M   'P 1'
#
loop_
_entity.id
_entity.type
_entity.pdbx_description
1 polymer ?
#
loop_
_entity_poly.entity_id
_entity_poly.type
_entity_poly.pdbx_seq_one_letter_code
_entity_poly.pdbx_strand_id
1 'polypeptide(L)'
;QVAAVQLARSPVLCGVGIVEDGAHNVSMVRALLAADIPREEPALLDRARELTARLPVSACDVLIVDRMGKDISGAGLDNNVLGRMYIDGEPEPPEPRIGTVVALRLTPGTHGNACGIGSVDIAPKALLNGIDYEVTPTTTETGGSPRRGRGPPAAPAASAAIEAAFARHARGGSIAEVTALRIRDTLSLEELEVSESLLPALLDRPGIELVCPPRPLPFRADGSLV
;
A
#
# COMPACT_ATOMS: atom_id res chain seq x y z
N GLN A 1 -5.69 3.89 27.28
CA GLN A 1 -5.51 4.47 28.64
C GLN A 1 -4.99 5.92 28.62
N VAL A 2 -3.95 6.25 27.84
CA VAL A 2 -3.42 7.64 27.75
C VAL A 2 -4.47 8.66 27.28
N ALA A 3 -5.22 8.35 26.22
CA ALA A 3 -6.23 9.24 25.65
C ALA A 3 -7.35 9.62 26.65
N ALA A 4 -7.86 8.64 27.42
CA ALA A 4 -8.88 8.88 28.43
C ALA A 4 -8.40 9.82 29.56
N VAL A 5 -7.14 9.67 29.99
CA VAL A 5 -6.53 10.55 31.00
C VAL A 5 -6.36 11.97 30.45
N GLN A 6 -5.97 12.13 29.19
CA GLN A 6 -5.86 13.44 28.56
C GLN A 6 -7.21 14.13 28.41
N LEU A 7 -8.24 13.43 27.90
CA LEU A 7 -9.59 13.99 27.76
C LEU A 7 -10.17 14.43 29.11
N ALA A 8 -9.85 13.74 30.20
CA ALA A 8 -10.32 14.09 31.54
C ALA A 8 -9.56 15.27 32.19
N ARG A 9 -8.33 15.56 31.77
CA ARG A 9 -7.46 16.57 32.42
C ARG A 9 -7.21 17.82 31.59
N SER A 10 -7.39 17.74 30.28
CA SER A 10 -7.22 18.88 29.38
C SER A 10 -8.56 19.60 29.14
N PRO A 11 -8.56 20.91 28.91
CA PRO A 11 -9.77 21.69 28.63
C PRO A 11 -10.26 21.47 27.19
N VAL A 12 -10.52 20.22 26.81
CA VAL A 12 -11.05 19.84 25.50
C VAL A 12 -12.55 20.10 25.51
N LEU A 13 -13.03 21.01 24.67
CA LEU A 13 -14.46 21.30 24.53
C LEU A 13 -15.15 20.24 23.67
N CYS A 14 -14.60 19.97 22.48
CA CYS A 14 -15.12 19.02 21.52
C CYS A 14 -14.01 18.55 20.57
N GLY A 15 -14.26 17.43 19.89
CA GLY A 15 -13.48 16.95 18.74
C GLY A 15 -14.30 17.03 17.46
N VAL A 16 -13.65 17.21 16.32
CA VAL A 16 -14.27 17.14 15.00
C VAL A 16 -13.71 15.93 14.27
N GLY A 17 -14.53 14.90 14.09
CA GLY A 17 -14.23 13.74 13.27
C GLY A 17 -14.59 14.00 11.82
N ILE A 18 -13.64 13.77 10.92
CA ILE A 18 -13.82 13.83 9.47
C ILE A 18 -13.56 12.42 8.95
N VAL A 19 -14.52 11.86 8.21
CA VAL A 19 -14.39 10.56 7.54
C VAL A 19 -14.34 10.82 6.05
N GLU A 20 -13.27 10.35 5.42
CA GLU A 20 -13.06 10.39 3.97
C GLU A 20 -13.41 9.04 3.34
N ASP A 21 -13.78 9.04 2.07
CA ASP A 21 -13.91 7.84 1.26
C ASP A 21 -12.60 7.46 0.55
N GLY A 22 -12.61 6.31 -0.12
CA GLY A 22 -11.45 5.79 -0.86
C GLY A 22 -11.00 6.66 -2.05
N ALA A 23 -11.75 7.70 -2.40
CA ALA A 23 -11.39 8.71 -3.38
C ALA A 23 -11.03 10.07 -2.72
N HIS A 24 -10.76 10.07 -1.40
CA HIS A 24 -10.40 11.24 -0.60
C HIS A 24 -11.47 12.33 -0.54
N ASN A 25 -12.74 11.99 -0.81
CA ASN A 25 -13.82 12.93 -0.61
C ASN A 25 -14.31 12.86 0.83
N VAL A 26 -14.64 14.01 1.41
CA VAL A 26 -15.27 14.05 2.73
C VAL A 26 -16.65 13.38 2.65
N SER A 27 -16.77 12.21 3.26
CA SER A 27 -18.00 11.43 3.34
C SER A 27 -18.84 11.83 4.56
N MET A 28 -18.18 12.20 5.66
CA MET A 28 -18.85 12.56 6.91
C MET A 28 -18.05 13.58 7.72
N VAL A 29 -18.77 14.50 8.37
CA VAL A 29 -18.22 15.37 9.43
C VAL A 29 -19.10 15.22 10.67
N ARG A 30 -18.49 15.04 11.84
CA ARG A 30 -19.16 14.93 13.14
C ARG A 30 -18.42 15.71 14.21
N ALA A 31 -19.13 16.60 14.90
CA ALA A 31 -18.63 17.23 16.11
C ALA A 31 -19.06 16.39 17.32
N LEU A 32 -18.12 16.03 18.18
CA LEU A 32 -18.33 15.22 19.38
C LEU A 32 -17.92 16.03 20.60
N LEU A 33 -18.75 16.07 21.64
CA LEU A 33 -18.32 16.59 22.93
C LEU A 33 -17.19 15.72 23.48
N ALA A 34 -16.29 16.30 24.28
CA ALA A 34 -15.15 15.55 24.83
C ALA A 34 -15.56 14.28 25.59
N ALA A 35 -16.71 14.32 26.26
CA ALA A 35 -17.29 13.17 26.98
C ALA A 35 -17.80 12.05 26.05
N ASP A 36 -18.20 12.37 24.83
CA ASP A 36 -18.76 11.42 23.87
C ASP A 36 -17.70 10.78 22.97
N ILE A 37 -16.52 11.41 22.82
CA ILE A 37 -15.42 10.91 21.96
C ILE A 37 -15.14 9.42 22.23
N PRO A 38 -14.90 8.94 23.46
CA PRO A 38 -14.56 7.53 23.68
C PRO A 38 -15.66 6.53 23.29
N ARG A 39 -16.92 6.99 23.22
CA ARG A 39 -18.08 6.16 22.90
C ARG A 39 -18.42 6.21 21.40
N GLU A 40 -18.31 7.38 20.77
CA GLU A 40 -18.80 7.59 19.40
C GLU A 40 -17.69 7.54 18.33
N GLU A 41 -16.46 7.90 18.66
CA GLU A 41 -15.34 7.84 17.71
C GLU A 41 -15.09 6.44 17.14
N PRO A 42 -15.21 5.33 17.91
CA PRO A 42 -15.01 3.99 17.35
C PRO A 42 -15.94 3.68 16.17
N ALA A 43 -17.19 4.16 16.19
CA ALA A 43 -18.13 3.97 15.08
C ALA A 43 -17.73 4.79 13.84
N LEU A 44 -17.11 5.96 14.03
CA LEU A 44 -16.56 6.75 12.93
C LEU A 44 -15.35 6.06 12.30
N LEU A 45 -14.48 5.46 13.12
CA LEU A 45 -13.35 4.67 12.66
C LEU A 45 -13.81 3.43 11.88
N ASP A 46 -14.83 2.73 12.35
CA ASP A 46 -15.41 1.59 11.63
C ASP A 46 -15.99 2.03 10.29
N ARG A 47 -16.69 3.18 10.25
CA ARG A 47 -17.18 3.74 8.99
C ARG A 47 -16.04 4.10 8.02
N ALA A 48 -14.95 4.67 8.52
CA ALA A 48 -13.77 4.97 7.72
C ALA A 48 -13.15 3.70 7.11
N ARG A 49 -13.08 2.61 7.89
CA ARG A 49 -12.54 1.31 7.45
C ARG A 49 -13.38 0.66 6.35
N GLU A 50 -14.70 0.86 6.36
CA GLU A 50 -15.62 0.40 5.32
C GLU A 50 -15.45 1.16 4.00
N LEU A 51 -15.12 2.45 4.10
CA LEU A 51 -14.97 3.34 2.95
C LEU A 51 -13.56 3.34 2.34
N THR A 52 -12.58 2.81 3.07
CA THR A 52 -11.18 2.75 2.63
C THR A 52 -11.05 1.96 1.33
N ALA A 53 -10.32 2.51 0.36
CA ALA A 53 -10.01 1.83 -0.89
C ALA A 53 -9.21 0.53 -0.64
N ARG A 54 -9.55 -0.55 -1.36
CA ARG A 54 -8.92 -1.86 -1.22
C ARG A 54 -8.64 -2.45 -2.59
N LEU A 55 -7.64 -3.35 -2.65
CA LEU A 55 -7.46 -4.19 -3.82
C LEU A 55 -8.73 -5.02 -4.07
N PRO A 56 -9.13 -5.26 -5.33
CA PRO A 56 -10.36 -5.99 -5.66
C PRO A 56 -10.25 -7.51 -5.43
N VAL A 57 -9.18 -7.97 -4.75
CA VAL A 57 -8.88 -9.37 -4.48
C VAL A 57 -8.46 -9.57 -3.04
N SER A 58 -8.77 -10.74 -2.50
CA SER A 58 -8.28 -11.17 -1.18
C SER A 58 -6.87 -11.77 -1.22
N ALA A 59 -6.39 -12.17 -2.40
CA ALA A 59 -5.03 -12.65 -2.59
C ALA A 59 -4.54 -12.47 -4.04
N CYS A 60 -3.24 -12.29 -4.19
CA CYS A 60 -2.53 -12.39 -5.47
C CYS A 60 -1.09 -12.85 -5.27
N ASP A 61 -0.50 -13.40 -6.33
CA ASP A 61 0.90 -13.82 -6.31
C ASP A 61 1.84 -12.61 -6.38
N VAL A 62 1.54 -11.64 -7.25
CA VAL A 62 2.39 -10.44 -7.47
C VAL A 62 1.59 -9.15 -7.39
N LEU A 63 2.09 -8.16 -6.65
CA LEU A 63 1.64 -6.76 -6.73
C LEU A 63 2.79 -5.89 -7.23
N ILE A 64 2.61 -5.24 -8.36
CA ILE A 64 3.52 -4.23 -8.91
C ILE A 64 3.00 -2.86 -8.51
N VAL A 65 3.85 -2.03 -7.93
CA VAL A 65 3.54 -0.66 -7.51
C VAL A 65 4.47 0.31 -8.24
N ASP A 66 3.91 1.15 -9.10
CA ASP A 66 4.71 2.03 -9.95
C ASP A 66 5.49 3.07 -9.16
N ARG A 67 5.00 3.50 -7.99
CA ARG A 67 5.69 4.46 -7.12
C ARG A 67 5.28 4.31 -5.64
N MET A 68 6.23 4.61 -4.77
CA MET A 68 6.01 4.71 -3.32
C MET A 68 6.61 6.00 -2.76
N GLY A 69 6.06 6.52 -1.67
CA GLY A 69 6.55 7.77 -1.08
C GLY A 69 5.68 8.31 0.04
N LYS A 70 6.26 9.15 0.90
CA LYS A 70 5.58 9.69 2.08
C LYS A 70 4.35 10.54 1.77
N ASP A 71 4.32 11.11 0.58
CA ASP A 71 3.19 11.84 -0.02
C ASP A 71 2.04 10.93 -0.46
N ILE A 72 2.27 9.62 -0.60
CA ILE A 72 1.24 8.61 -0.88
C ILE A 72 0.71 8.05 0.44
N SER A 73 1.59 7.65 1.35
CA SER A 73 1.24 7.17 2.69
C SER A 73 2.40 7.46 3.63
N GLY A 74 2.16 7.67 4.92
CA GLY A 74 3.23 8.02 5.87
C GLY A 74 4.42 7.06 5.90
N ALA A 75 4.20 5.78 5.54
CA ALA A 75 5.24 4.77 5.39
C ALA A 75 5.81 4.64 3.97
N GLY A 76 5.23 5.29 2.97
CA GLY A 76 5.57 5.13 1.55
C GLY A 76 4.53 4.33 0.77
N LEU A 77 3.97 3.30 1.41
CA LEU A 77 2.92 2.43 0.91
C LEU A 77 1.88 2.25 2.03
N ASP A 78 0.61 2.17 1.67
CA ASP A 78 -0.44 1.90 2.65
C ASP A 78 -0.44 0.42 3.05
N ASN A 79 -0.10 0.17 4.31
CA ASN A 79 -0.05 -1.17 4.89
C ASN A 79 -1.41 -1.89 4.90
N ASN A 80 -2.52 -1.15 4.95
CA ASN A 80 -3.87 -1.73 4.87
C ASN A 80 -4.19 -2.24 3.46
N VAL A 81 -3.67 -1.55 2.43
CA VAL A 81 -3.79 -1.99 1.03
C VAL A 81 -2.90 -3.20 0.78
N LEU A 82 -1.71 -3.25 1.38
CA LEU A 82 -0.79 -4.38 1.24
C LEU A 82 -1.16 -5.61 2.10
N GLY A 83 -1.95 -5.42 3.17
CA GLY A 83 -2.17 -6.44 4.19
C GLY A 83 -0.89 -6.76 4.99
N ARG A 84 -0.01 -5.76 5.19
CA ARG A 84 1.31 -5.91 5.83
C ARG A 84 1.55 -4.80 6.85
N MET A 85 1.16 -5.03 8.10
CA MET A 85 1.25 -4.08 9.19
C MET A 85 2.63 -4.03 9.81
N TYR A 86 3.36 -5.15 9.95
CA TYR A 86 4.67 -5.20 10.61
C TYR A 86 4.68 -4.48 11.97
N ILE A 87 3.66 -4.74 12.78
CA ILE A 87 3.56 -4.25 14.16
C ILE A 87 3.96 -5.41 15.07
N ASP A 88 5.04 -5.23 15.83
CA ASP A 88 5.53 -6.29 16.71
C ASP A 88 4.49 -6.64 17.78
N GLY A 89 4.14 -7.94 17.86
CA GLY A 89 3.15 -8.46 18.81
C GLY A 89 1.71 -8.47 18.30
N GLU A 90 1.42 -7.86 17.15
CA GLU A 90 0.10 -7.87 16.52
C GLU A 90 0.07 -8.86 15.35
N PRO A 91 -1.03 -9.63 15.18
CA PRO A 91 -1.18 -10.48 14.02
C PRO A 91 -1.38 -9.65 12.75
N GLU A 92 -0.88 -10.16 11.63
CA GLU A 92 -1.16 -9.57 10.32
C GLU A 92 -2.64 -9.77 9.94
N PRO A 93 -3.24 -8.84 9.18
CA PRO A 93 -4.57 -9.03 8.61
C PRO A 93 -4.63 -10.33 7.78
N PRO A 94 -5.74 -11.08 7.82
CA PRO A 94 -5.87 -12.30 7.02
C PRO A 94 -5.93 -12.02 5.51
N GLU A 95 -6.30 -10.79 5.13
CA GLU A 95 -6.47 -10.32 3.75
C GLU A 95 -6.12 -8.82 3.62
N PRO A 96 -5.58 -8.37 2.46
CA PRO A 96 -5.19 -9.21 1.33
C PRO A 96 -3.88 -9.97 1.57
N ARG A 97 -3.72 -11.14 0.94
CA ARG A 97 -2.47 -11.91 0.94
C ARG A 97 -1.71 -11.71 -0.36
N ILE A 98 -0.56 -11.05 -0.27
CA ILE A 98 0.27 -10.74 -1.44
C ILE A 98 1.57 -11.54 -1.36
N GLY A 99 1.80 -12.39 -2.36
CA GLY A 99 2.99 -13.24 -2.43
C GLY A 99 4.30 -12.46 -2.61
N THR A 100 4.33 -11.47 -3.50
CA THR A 100 5.51 -10.63 -3.76
C THR A 100 5.09 -9.21 -4.15
N VAL A 101 5.59 -8.22 -3.43
CA VAL A 101 5.43 -6.80 -3.72
C VAL A 101 6.67 -6.29 -4.44
N VAL A 102 6.48 -5.71 -5.62
CA VAL A 102 7.51 -5.05 -6.41
C VAL A 102 7.20 -3.55 -6.45
N ALA A 103 8.08 -2.70 -5.91
CA ALA A 103 7.96 -1.25 -6.04
C ALA A 103 9.01 -0.73 -7.03
N LEU A 104 8.62 0.17 -7.94
CA LEU A 104 9.47 0.55 -9.08
C LEU A 104 10.30 1.82 -8.88
N ARG A 105 9.80 2.80 -8.12
CA ARG A 105 10.50 4.05 -7.84
C ARG A 105 9.96 4.76 -6.60
N LEU A 106 10.72 5.73 -6.12
CA LEU A 106 10.26 6.72 -5.15
C LEU A 106 9.53 7.88 -5.84
N THR A 107 8.59 8.50 -5.15
CA THR A 107 8.07 9.81 -5.54
C THR A 107 9.12 10.90 -5.25
N PRO A 108 9.10 12.03 -5.99
CA PRO A 108 9.92 13.18 -5.63
C PRO A 108 9.59 13.73 -4.24
N GLY A 109 8.30 13.69 -3.84
CA GLY A 109 7.82 14.23 -2.57
C GLY A 109 8.36 13.52 -1.32
N THR A 110 8.92 12.32 -1.47
CA THR A 110 9.51 11.58 -0.35
C THR A 110 10.89 12.10 0.06
N HIS A 111 11.57 12.90 -0.78
CA HIS A 111 12.92 13.41 -0.54
C HIS A 111 13.91 12.30 -0.15
N GLY A 112 13.84 11.16 -0.83
CA GLY A 112 14.67 9.97 -0.57
C GLY A 112 14.29 9.15 0.67
N ASN A 113 13.36 9.62 1.50
CA ASN A 113 12.92 8.87 2.67
C ASN A 113 12.08 7.64 2.26
N ALA A 114 12.59 6.43 2.51
CA ALA A 114 11.94 5.18 2.15
C ALA A 114 11.62 4.33 3.40
N CYS A 115 11.04 4.95 4.44
CA CYS A 115 10.83 4.33 5.76
C CYS A 115 9.95 3.06 5.79
N GLY A 116 9.19 2.78 4.74
CA GLY A 116 8.42 1.54 4.57
C GLY A 116 8.90 0.65 3.43
N ILE A 117 10.14 0.81 2.97
CA ILE A 117 10.73 -0.03 1.92
C ILE A 117 10.77 -1.52 2.30
N GLY A 118 10.74 -1.84 3.60
CA GLY A 118 10.67 -3.21 4.10
C GLY A 118 9.36 -3.94 3.81
N SER A 119 8.33 -3.25 3.31
CA SER A 119 7.12 -3.88 2.78
C SER A 119 7.27 -4.35 1.33
N VAL A 120 8.38 -4.02 0.67
CA VAL A 120 8.71 -4.40 -0.70
C VAL A 120 9.61 -5.63 -0.68
N ASP A 121 9.32 -6.62 -1.52
CA ASP A 121 10.08 -7.87 -1.59
C ASP A 121 11.20 -7.81 -2.64
N ILE A 122 10.98 -7.08 -3.75
CA ILE A 122 11.98 -6.88 -4.82
C ILE A 122 11.87 -5.44 -5.33
N ALA A 123 13.01 -4.76 -5.50
CA ALA A 123 13.05 -3.43 -6.08
C ALA A 123 14.13 -3.33 -7.16
N PRO A 124 13.94 -2.53 -8.23
CA PRO A 124 15.01 -2.23 -9.17
C PRO A 124 16.08 -1.35 -8.51
N LYS A 125 17.32 -1.44 -8.97
CA LYS A 125 18.44 -0.58 -8.54
C LYS A 125 18.08 0.91 -8.57
N ALA A 126 17.30 1.33 -9.58
CA ALA A 126 16.86 2.72 -9.70
C ALA A 126 16.07 3.23 -8.48
N LEU A 127 15.20 2.40 -7.88
CA LEU A 127 14.49 2.76 -6.66
C LEU A 127 15.48 2.89 -5.49
N LEU A 128 16.32 1.87 -5.30
CA LEU A 128 17.25 1.80 -4.16
C LEU A 128 18.31 2.90 -4.19
N ASN A 129 18.72 3.34 -5.39
CA ASN A 129 19.63 4.46 -5.58
C ASN A 129 18.97 5.81 -5.26
N GLY A 130 17.64 5.88 -5.27
CA GLY A 130 16.88 7.08 -4.87
C GLY A 130 16.73 7.21 -3.35
N ILE A 131 17.09 6.20 -2.57
CA ILE A 131 16.95 6.22 -1.11
C ILE A 131 18.03 7.11 -0.49
N ASP A 132 17.60 7.99 0.40
CA ASP A 132 18.46 8.70 1.33
C ASP A 132 18.68 7.79 2.55
N TYR A 133 19.91 7.26 2.66
CA TYR A 133 20.33 6.33 3.71
C TYR A 133 20.70 7.02 5.03
N GLU A 134 20.65 8.35 5.11
CA GLU A 134 20.77 9.10 6.37
C GLU A 134 19.38 9.34 6.96
N VAL A 135 18.43 9.73 6.11
CA VAL A 135 17.06 10.09 6.51
C VAL A 135 16.20 8.86 6.81
N THR A 136 16.34 7.79 6.02
CA THR A 136 15.50 6.59 6.14
C THR A 136 15.70 5.88 7.48
N PRO A 137 16.94 5.55 7.92
CA PRO A 137 17.16 4.89 9.22
C PRO A 137 16.64 5.74 10.39
N THR A 138 16.98 7.03 10.41
CA THR A 138 16.52 7.98 11.43
C THR A 138 14.99 7.97 11.58
N THR A 139 14.27 7.94 10.47
CA THR A 139 12.79 7.89 10.49
C THR A 139 12.29 6.57 11.05
N THR A 140 12.88 5.45 10.63
CA THR A 140 12.43 4.13 11.08
C THR A 140 12.73 3.88 12.56
N GLU A 141 13.83 4.42 13.08
CA GLU A 141 14.19 4.35 14.49
C GLU A 141 13.27 5.22 15.35
N THR A 142 13.10 6.49 14.98
CA THR A 142 12.22 7.43 15.73
C THR A 142 10.75 7.03 15.67
N GLY A 143 10.32 6.38 14.58
CA GLY A 143 8.99 5.79 14.43
C GLY A 143 8.83 4.41 15.11
N GLY A 144 9.86 3.88 15.78
CA GLY A 144 9.79 2.61 16.50
C GLY A 144 9.61 1.38 15.60
N SER A 145 9.91 1.48 14.31
CA SER A 145 9.67 0.44 13.30
C SER A 145 10.91 0.16 12.44
N PRO A 146 12.07 -0.19 13.03
CA PRO A 146 13.32 -0.37 12.27
C PRO A 146 13.24 -1.48 11.21
N ARG A 147 12.37 -2.48 11.42
CA ARG A 147 12.11 -3.54 10.42
C ARG A 147 11.59 -2.98 9.09
N ARG A 148 10.79 -1.91 9.13
CA ARG A 148 10.17 -1.31 7.94
C ARG A 148 11.18 -0.57 7.05
N GLY A 149 12.40 -0.30 7.54
CA GLY A 149 13.48 0.30 6.76
C GLY A 149 14.41 -0.70 6.06
N ARG A 150 14.20 -2.01 6.23
CA ARG A 150 15.08 -3.04 5.66
C ARG A 150 14.85 -3.16 4.15
N GLY A 151 15.83 -2.76 3.36
CA GLY A 151 15.72 -2.78 1.90
C GLY A 151 15.64 -4.20 1.30
N PRO A 152 14.89 -4.40 0.20
CA PRO A 152 14.86 -5.65 -0.55
C PRO A 152 16.13 -5.88 -1.37
N PRO A 153 16.33 -7.10 -1.93
CA PRO A 153 17.32 -7.32 -2.96
C PRO A 153 17.13 -6.39 -4.17
N ALA A 154 18.26 -5.98 -4.74
CA ALA A 154 18.33 -5.07 -5.89
C ALA A 154 18.29 -5.84 -7.23
N ALA A 155 17.21 -5.71 -7.99
CA ALA A 155 17.15 -6.18 -9.37
C ALA A 155 17.83 -5.17 -10.34
N PRO A 156 18.47 -5.62 -11.43
CA PRO A 156 19.16 -4.72 -12.37
C PRO A 156 18.27 -3.61 -12.96
N ALA A 157 17.01 -3.92 -13.27
CA ALA A 157 16.01 -3.02 -13.86
C ALA A 157 14.60 -3.43 -13.43
N ALA A 158 13.57 -2.63 -13.79
CA ALA A 158 12.18 -2.93 -13.45
C ALA A 158 11.69 -4.23 -14.10
N SER A 159 12.05 -4.48 -15.37
CA SER A 159 11.77 -5.73 -16.07
C SER A 159 12.30 -6.94 -15.29
N ALA A 160 13.57 -6.91 -14.88
CA ALA A 160 14.18 -8.00 -14.12
C ALA A 160 13.52 -8.20 -12.74
N ALA A 161 13.05 -7.13 -12.08
CA ALA A 161 12.32 -7.24 -10.82
C ALA A 161 10.96 -7.95 -11.01
N ILE A 162 10.23 -7.57 -12.06
CA ILE A 162 8.93 -8.14 -12.39
C ILE A 162 9.09 -9.59 -12.86
N GLU A 163 10.05 -9.88 -13.74
CA GLU A 163 10.38 -11.24 -14.18
C GLU A 163 10.72 -12.15 -13.00
N ALA A 164 11.54 -11.69 -12.05
CA ALA A 164 11.88 -12.46 -10.86
C ALA A 164 10.65 -12.72 -9.97
N ALA A 165 9.76 -11.75 -9.82
CA ALA A 165 8.52 -11.91 -9.07
C ALA A 165 7.59 -12.94 -9.74
N PHE A 166 7.40 -12.88 -11.06
CA PHE A 166 6.59 -13.85 -11.79
C PHE A 166 7.21 -15.25 -11.77
N ALA A 167 8.53 -15.37 -11.98
CA ALA A 167 9.23 -16.64 -11.95
C ALA A 167 9.13 -17.34 -10.59
N ARG A 168 9.12 -16.58 -9.49
CA ARG A 168 8.94 -17.11 -8.13
C ARG A 168 7.61 -17.82 -7.93
N HIS A 169 6.55 -17.36 -8.61
CA HIS A 169 5.18 -17.87 -8.44
C HIS A 169 4.70 -18.73 -9.61
N ALA A 170 5.52 -18.92 -10.64
CA ALA A 170 5.20 -19.75 -11.79
C ALA A 170 5.01 -21.23 -11.36
N ARG A 171 3.77 -21.69 -11.32
CA ARG A 171 3.42 -23.08 -10.97
C ARG A 171 3.64 -23.95 -12.20
N GLY A 172 4.38 -25.06 -12.03
CA GLY A 172 4.70 -25.95 -13.15
C GLY A 172 5.48 -25.27 -14.30
N GLY A 173 6.10 -24.11 -14.05
CA GLY A 173 6.82 -23.33 -15.05
C GLY A 173 5.96 -22.40 -15.93
N SER A 174 4.64 -22.32 -15.70
CA SER A 174 3.76 -21.43 -16.45
C SER A 174 3.64 -20.07 -15.78
N ILE A 175 4.16 -19.03 -16.44
CA ILE A 175 3.97 -17.64 -16.01
C ILE A 175 2.53 -17.13 -16.25
N ALA A 176 1.80 -17.78 -17.17
CA ALA A 176 0.45 -17.37 -17.56
C ALA A 176 -0.57 -17.62 -16.44
N GLU A 177 -0.28 -18.51 -15.50
CA GLU A 177 -1.15 -18.81 -14.35
C GLU A 177 -0.93 -17.85 -13.16
N VAL A 178 0.15 -17.06 -13.17
CA VAL A 178 0.48 -16.14 -12.08
C VAL A 178 -0.58 -15.05 -11.99
N THR A 179 -1.16 -14.86 -10.80
CA THR A 179 -2.12 -13.78 -10.53
C THR A 179 -1.38 -12.51 -10.13
N ALA A 180 -1.55 -11.44 -10.90
CA ALA A 180 -0.86 -10.19 -10.65
C ALA A 180 -1.79 -8.98 -10.75
N LEU A 181 -1.46 -7.95 -9.96
CA LEU A 181 -2.00 -6.61 -10.10
C LEU A 181 -0.86 -5.62 -10.29
N ARG A 182 -1.10 -4.56 -11.06
CA ARG A 182 -0.24 -3.39 -11.13
C ARG A 182 -1.07 -2.16 -10.79
N ILE A 183 -0.61 -1.41 -9.80
CA ILE A 183 -1.22 -0.17 -9.35
C ILE A 183 -0.23 0.97 -9.52
N ARG A 184 -0.76 2.18 -9.73
CA ARG A 184 0.07 3.38 -9.75
C ARG A 184 0.73 3.60 -8.39
N ASP A 185 -0.07 3.59 -7.34
CA ASP A 185 0.30 3.68 -5.93
C ASP A 185 -0.84 3.17 -5.05
N THR A 186 -0.62 3.08 -3.75
CA THR A 186 -1.64 2.60 -2.80
C THR A 186 -2.69 3.65 -2.45
N LEU A 187 -2.55 4.89 -2.93
CA LEU A 187 -3.51 5.97 -2.70
C LEU A 187 -4.58 5.99 -3.79
N SER A 188 -4.19 5.66 -5.02
CA SER A 188 -5.04 5.74 -6.22
C SER A 188 -5.36 4.32 -6.73
N LEU A 189 -6.49 3.76 -6.30
CA LEU A 189 -6.91 2.38 -6.62
C LEU A 189 -8.13 2.29 -7.55
N GLU A 190 -8.56 3.40 -8.14
CA GLU A 190 -9.69 3.46 -9.08
C GLU A 190 -9.40 2.73 -10.39
N GLU A 191 -8.15 2.84 -10.87
CA GLU A 191 -7.66 2.16 -12.08
C GLU A 191 -6.44 1.31 -11.74
N LEU A 192 -6.45 0.06 -12.18
CA LEU A 192 -5.36 -0.89 -12.00
C LEU A 192 -5.29 -1.85 -13.19
N GLU A 193 -4.11 -2.39 -13.45
CA GLU A 193 -3.92 -3.45 -14.44
C GLU A 193 -3.91 -4.80 -13.70
N VAL A 194 -4.43 -5.85 -14.35
CA VAL A 194 -4.41 -7.21 -13.82
C VAL A 194 -3.85 -8.19 -14.84
N SER A 195 -3.28 -9.29 -14.37
CA SER A 195 -2.93 -10.40 -15.25
C SER A 195 -4.17 -11.01 -15.89
N GLU A 196 -4.02 -11.57 -17.09
CA GLU A 196 -5.11 -12.26 -17.79
C GLU A 196 -5.72 -13.40 -16.95
N SER A 197 -4.91 -14.10 -16.16
CA SER A 197 -5.34 -15.15 -15.23
C SER A 197 -6.30 -14.67 -14.14
N LEU A 198 -6.23 -13.40 -13.76
CA LEU A 198 -7.04 -12.82 -12.69
C LEU A 198 -8.36 -12.22 -13.23
N LEU A 199 -8.41 -11.89 -14.52
CA LEU A 199 -9.53 -11.22 -15.15
C LEU A 199 -10.88 -11.96 -14.94
N PRO A 200 -11.00 -13.29 -15.13
CA PRO A 200 -12.26 -14.00 -14.91
C PRO A 200 -12.83 -13.86 -13.50
N ALA A 201 -11.97 -13.75 -12.47
CA ALA A 201 -12.40 -13.59 -11.09
C ALA A 201 -12.93 -12.18 -10.77
N LEU A 202 -12.68 -11.21 -11.66
CA LEU A 202 -13.02 -9.80 -11.46
C LEU A 202 -14.20 -9.34 -12.32
N LEU A 203 -14.42 -9.94 -13.50
CA LEU A 203 -15.45 -9.49 -14.45
C LEU A 203 -16.88 -9.52 -13.88
N ASP A 204 -17.19 -10.46 -12.99
CA ASP A 204 -18.52 -10.58 -12.39
C ASP A 204 -18.68 -9.77 -11.08
N ARG A 205 -17.64 -9.03 -10.65
CA ARG A 205 -17.69 -8.28 -9.40
C ARG A 205 -18.40 -6.94 -9.61
N PRO A 206 -19.39 -6.59 -8.78
CA PRO A 206 -20.01 -5.27 -8.81
C PRO A 206 -18.96 -4.16 -8.65
N GLY A 207 -19.08 -3.11 -9.47
CA GLY A 207 -18.17 -1.95 -9.43
C GLY A 207 -16.84 -2.14 -10.16
N ILE A 208 -16.65 -3.24 -10.90
CA ILE A 208 -15.49 -3.43 -11.78
C ILE A 208 -15.93 -3.29 -13.23
N GLU A 209 -15.17 -2.51 -14.00
CA GLU A 209 -15.34 -2.33 -15.44
C GLU A 209 -14.02 -2.62 -16.15
N LEU A 210 -14.09 -3.35 -17.28
CA LEU A 210 -12.93 -3.57 -18.13
C LEU A 210 -12.73 -2.38 -19.08
N VAL A 211 -11.75 -1.54 -18.79
CA VAL A 211 -11.49 -0.30 -19.55
C VAL A 211 -10.63 -0.50 -20.80
N CYS A 212 -9.85 -1.58 -20.89
CA CYS A 212 -9.04 -1.89 -22.07
C CYS A 212 -8.79 -3.41 -22.21
N PRO A 213 -8.55 -3.93 -23.43
CA PRO A 213 -8.22 -5.33 -23.62
C PRO A 213 -6.81 -5.66 -23.10
N PRO A 214 -6.53 -6.95 -22.81
CA PRO A 214 -5.20 -7.39 -22.40
C PRO A 214 -4.10 -6.95 -23.37
N ARG A 215 -2.96 -6.54 -22.81
CA ARG A 215 -1.78 -6.13 -23.58
C ARG A 215 -0.49 -6.50 -22.83
N PRO A 216 0.61 -6.71 -23.56
CA PRO A 216 1.93 -6.85 -22.94
C PRO A 216 2.31 -5.62 -22.10
N LEU A 217 3.12 -5.83 -21.07
CA LEU A 217 3.71 -4.74 -20.30
C LEU A 217 4.67 -3.92 -21.18
N PRO A 218 4.52 -2.59 -21.23
CA PRO A 218 5.35 -1.74 -22.08
C PRO A 218 6.69 -1.45 -21.39
N PHE A 219 7.72 -2.22 -21.73
CA PHE A 219 9.09 -1.95 -21.28
C PHE A 219 9.85 -1.10 -22.29
N ARG A 220 10.67 -0.17 -21.78
CA ARG A 220 11.69 0.54 -22.57
C ARG A 220 12.94 -0.33 -22.73
N ALA A 221 13.83 0.08 -23.64
CA ALA A 221 15.09 -0.62 -23.90
C ALA A 221 16.04 -0.71 -22.68
N ASP A 222 15.93 0.23 -21.74
CA ASP A 222 16.68 0.23 -20.48
C ASP A 222 16.05 -0.66 -19.39
N GLY A 223 14.96 -1.37 -19.71
CA GLY A 223 14.23 -2.22 -18.77
C GLY A 223 13.33 -1.46 -17.81
N SER A 224 13.12 -0.15 -17.97
CA SER A 224 12.10 0.60 -17.24
C SER A 224 10.70 0.31 -17.77
N LEU A 225 9.71 0.24 -16.87
CA LEU A 225 8.30 0.14 -17.23
C LEU A 225 7.76 1.54 -17.58
N VAL A 226 6.90 1.62 -18.61
CA VAL A 226 6.24 2.87 -19.03
C VAL A 226 5.05 3.21 -18.15
#